data_AF-A0A160F4L1-F1
#
_entry.id   AF-A0A160F4L1-F1
#
_cell.length_a   1.000
_cell.length_b   1.000
_cell.length_c   1.000
_cell.angle_alpha   90.00
_cell.angle_beta   90.00
_cell.angle_gamma   90.00
#
_symmetry.space_group_name_H-M   'P 1'
#
loop_
_entity.id
_entity.type
_entity.pdbx_description
1 polymer ?
#
loop_
_entity_poly.entity_id
_entity_poly.type
_entity_poly.pdbx_seq_one_letter_code
_entity_poly.pdbx_strand_id
1 'polypeptide(L)'
;MIETVSKNVFLSISKSKMLNQAARKWGLRFGASHVVAGETIDSAIAKVKELNEKGLVCTLDHLGEFVSNREEALEATQYNVRTLEAIHQAGVKSNLSVKLTQLGLDIDFAFCLENMRQIVGTAKKYNNFVRIDMEDSARCQATLDLLCELRKTYDNVGTVIQAYLYRAEQDVKDLKGVSLRLVKGAYKEPPEVAYQEKVQIDENYMTIIKTHLLSGSYTAIATHDHHIIEKVKQFTKEHGIPKEQFEFQMLYGFRTDMQLQLAKEGYTMRIYVPFGNDWFGYFMRRLAERPQNVAFALKGFFGK
;
A
#
# COMPACT_ATOMS: atom_id res chain seq x y z
N MET A 1 14.05 24.75 3.25
CA MET A 1 13.98 25.19 1.84
C MET A 1 14.49 24.12 0.85
N ILE A 2 15.73 23.61 0.99
CA ILE A 2 16.27 22.59 0.06
C ILE A 2 15.48 21.27 0.08
N GLU A 3 15.05 20.80 1.25
CA GLU A 3 14.24 19.56 1.37
C GLU A 3 12.84 19.69 0.73
N THR A 4 12.19 20.84 0.88
CA THR A 4 10.86 21.12 0.31
C THR A 4 10.90 21.23 -1.22
N VAL A 5 11.98 21.85 -1.75
CA VAL A 5 12.23 21.94 -3.20
C VAL A 5 12.46 20.54 -3.79
N SER A 6 13.25 19.71 -3.10
CA SER A 6 13.54 18.32 -3.49
C SER A 6 12.27 17.43 -3.51
N LYS A 7 11.42 17.49 -2.47
CA LYS A 7 10.15 16.73 -2.41
C LYS A 7 9.20 17.08 -3.56
N ASN A 8 9.02 18.36 -3.86
CA ASN A 8 8.13 18.80 -4.94
C ASN A 8 8.62 18.35 -6.32
N VAL A 9 9.94 18.36 -6.55
CA VAL A 9 10.54 17.88 -7.80
C VAL A 9 10.29 16.39 -7.98
N PHE A 10 10.58 15.56 -6.97
CA PHE A 10 10.34 14.11 -7.06
C PHE A 10 8.86 13.74 -7.25
N LEU A 11 7.96 14.43 -6.56
CA LEU A 11 6.52 14.21 -6.74
C LEU A 11 6.06 14.60 -8.15
N SER A 12 6.59 15.71 -8.70
CA SER A 12 6.29 16.12 -10.08
C SER A 12 6.79 15.08 -11.09
N ILE A 13 8.04 14.62 -10.92
CA ILE A 13 8.67 13.58 -11.76
C ILE A 13 7.87 12.28 -11.72
N SER A 14 7.34 11.89 -10.55
CA SER A 14 6.57 10.64 -10.39
C SER A 14 5.32 10.56 -11.27
N LYS A 15 4.75 11.71 -11.67
CA LYS A 15 3.54 11.81 -12.50
C LYS A 15 3.85 11.79 -14.01
N SER A 16 5.12 11.82 -14.43
CA SER A 16 5.49 11.91 -15.84
C SER A 16 5.42 10.56 -16.55
N LYS A 17 4.44 10.39 -17.45
CA LYS A 17 4.31 9.19 -18.30
C LYS A 17 5.55 8.96 -19.19
N MET A 18 6.13 10.02 -19.73
CA MET A 18 7.32 9.95 -20.58
C MET A 18 8.55 9.42 -19.82
N LEU A 19 8.77 9.91 -18.59
CA LEU A 19 9.89 9.46 -17.77
C LEU A 19 9.67 8.02 -17.27
N ASN A 20 8.43 7.65 -16.92
CA ASN A 20 8.08 6.25 -16.61
C ASN A 20 8.40 5.33 -17.80
N GLN A 21 8.00 5.68 -19.02
CA GLN A 21 8.28 4.89 -20.23
C GLN A 21 9.78 4.79 -20.54
N ALA A 22 10.55 5.86 -20.34
CA ALA A 22 12.00 5.83 -20.52
C ALA A 22 12.69 4.94 -19.48
N ALA A 23 12.26 5.02 -18.21
CA ALA A 23 12.82 4.24 -17.11
C ALA A 23 12.57 2.73 -17.24
N ARG A 24 11.45 2.30 -17.86
CA ARG A 24 11.19 0.89 -18.18
C ARG A 24 12.35 0.25 -18.97
N LYS A 25 12.98 1.00 -19.89
CA LYS A 25 14.10 0.51 -20.72
C LYS A 25 15.40 0.31 -19.93
N TRP A 26 15.48 0.85 -18.71
CA TRP A 26 16.67 0.78 -17.87
C TRP A 26 16.60 -0.34 -16.81
N GLY A 27 15.45 -1.03 -16.69
CA GLY A 27 15.22 -2.10 -15.72
C GLY A 27 15.38 -1.63 -14.26
N LEU A 28 15.48 -2.56 -13.31
CA LEU A 28 15.72 -2.26 -11.88
C LEU A 28 17.14 -1.75 -11.52
N ARG A 29 17.79 -1.04 -12.43
CA ARG A 29 19.10 -0.40 -12.17
C ARG A 29 18.94 0.79 -11.20
N PHE A 30 20.07 1.30 -10.68
CA PHE A 30 20.11 2.49 -9.80
C PHE A 30 19.45 2.32 -8.41
N GLY A 31 19.51 1.12 -7.83
CA GLY A 31 19.04 0.86 -6.47
C GLY A 31 17.54 0.55 -6.33
N ALA A 32 16.79 0.50 -7.45
CA ALA A 32 15.38 0.13 -7.46
C ALA A 32 15.14 -1.31 -6.95
N SER A 33 16.11 -2.22 -7.15
CA SER A 33 16.08 -3.60 -6.62
C SER A 33 15.99 -3.70 -5.10
N HIS A 34 16.36 -2.65 -4.36
CA HIS A 34 16.21 -2.62 -2.90
C HIS A 34 14.78 -2.35 -2.44
N VAL A 35 13.92 -1.81 -3.31
CA VAL A 35 12.55 -1.40 -2.96
C VAL A 35 11.48 -2.02 -3.85
N VAL A 36 11.88 -2.77 -4.88
CA VAL A 36 11.02 -3.54 -5.80
C VAL A 36 11.55 -4.97 -5.86
N ALA A 37 10.67 -5.96 -5.68
CA ALA A 37 11.06 -7.37 -5.58
C ALA A 37 11.50 -8.01 -6.91
N GLY A 38 11.25 -7.34 -8.03
CA GLY A 38 11.56 -7.81 -9.36
C GLY A 38 10.54 -7.32 -10.39
N GLU A 39 10.69 -7.78 -11.63
CA GLU A 39 9.86 -7.36 -12.77
C GLU A 39 8.73 -8.37 -13.07
N THR A 40 8.77 -9.58 -12.50
CA THR A 40 7.84 -10.67 -12.81
C THR A 40 7.18 -11.24 -11.56
N ILE A 41 6.04 -11.93 -11.74
CA ILE A 41 5.37 -12.69 -10.66
C ILE A 41 6.34 -13.67 -10.00
N ASP A 42 7.11 -14.45 -10.77
CA ASP A 42 8.06 -15.42 -10.22
C ASP A 42 9.12 -14.79 -9.32
N SER A 43 9.67 -13.65 -9.74
CA SER A 43 10.64 -12.90 -8.93
C SER A 43 10.02 -12.37 -7.63
N ALA A 44 8.76 -11.91 -7.71
CA ALA A 44 8.02 -11.45 -6.55
C ALA A 44 7.72 -12.60 -5.58
N ILE A 45 7.30 -13.77 -6.08
CA ILE A 45 7.04 -14.97 -5.28
C ILE A 45 8.31 -15.47 -4.59
N ALA A 46 9.44 -15.51 -5.31
CA ALA A 46 10.73 -15.89 -4.72
C ALA A 46 11.08 -14.95 -3.55
N LYS A 47 10.85 -13.64 -3.71
CA LYS A 47 11.11 -12.67 -2.64
C LYS A 47 10.16 -12.82 -1.46
N VAL A 48 8.87 -13.07 -1.70
CA VAL A 48 7.89 -13.33 -0.65
C VAL A 48 8.29 -14.56 0.15
N LYS A 49 8.78 -15.63 -0.51
CA LYS A 49 9.26 -16.84 0.17
C LYS A 49 10.39 -16.54 1.14
N GLU A 50 11.40 -15.79 0.72
CA GLU A 50 12.51 -15.36 1.59
C GLU A 50 12.04 -14.53 2.80
N LEU A 51 11.00 -13.69 2.62
CA LEU A 51 10.42 -12.89 3.71
C LEU A 51 9.60 -13.76 4.66
N ASN A 52 8.85 -14.73 4.15
CA ASN A 52 8.08 -15.69 4.95
C ASN A 52 8.97 -16.57 5.83
N GLU A 53 10.13 -17.01 5.32
CA GLU A 53 11.13 -17.76 6.09
C GLU A 53 11.66 -16.96 7.29
N LYS A 54 11.59 -15.62 7.24
CA LYS A 54 11.97 -14.72 8.33
C LYS A 54 10.81 -14.38 9.28
N GLY A 55 9.66 -15.03 9.13
CA GLY A 55 8.47 -14.81 9.95
C GLY A 55 7.63 -13.59 9.53
N LEU A 56 7.90 -12.99 8.37
CA LEU A 56 7.15 -11.85 7.84
C LEU A 56 6.07 -12.32 6.88
N VAL A 57 4.91 -11.68 6.87
CA VAL A 57 3.88 -11.91 5.83
C VAL A 57 3.96 -10.79 4.79
N CYS A 58 3.35 -10.96 3.62
CA CYS A 58 3.48 -9.98 2.52
C CYS A 58 2.13 -9.49 2.00
N THR A 59 2.19 -8.43 1.19
CA THR A 59 1.16 -8.07 0.23
C THR A 59 1.86 -7.66 -1.05
N LEU A 60 1.52 -8.34 -2.15
CA LEU A 60 2.06 -8.03 -3.46
C LEU A 60 1.27 -6.87 -4.08
N ASP A 61 1.96 -6.00 -4.79
CA ASP A 61 1.38 -4.89 -5.56
C ASP A 61 2.01 -4.87 -6.94
N HIS A 62 1.22 -5.18 -7.97
CA HIS A 62 1.69 -5.10 -9.35
C HIS A 62 1.70 -3.64 -9.78
N LEU A 63 2.90 -3.11 -9.97
CA LEU A 63 3.12 -1.70 -10.29
C LEU A 63 2.51 -1.37 -11.66
N GLY A 64 1.70 -0.32 -11.65
CA GLY A 64 1.07 0.32 -12.80
C GLY A 64 -0.08 1.21 -12.30
N GLU A 65 -0.22 2.39 -12.86
CA GLU A 65 -1.25 3.37 -12.46
C GLU A 65 -1.73 4.14 -13.70
N PHE A 66 -2.95 4.71 -13.62
CA PHE A 66 -3.50 5.61 -14.65
C PHE A 66 -3.60 5.00 -16.05
N VAL A 67 -4.16 3.79 -16.09
CA VAL A 67 -4.55 3.12 -17.33
C VAL A 67 -5.58 3.96 -18.07
N SER A 68 -5.40 4.11 -19.38
CA SER A 68 -6.22 5.01 -20.22
C SER A 68 -7.16 4.29 -21.19
N ASN A 69 -7.12 2.96 -21.27
CA ASN A 69 -8.01 2.18 -22.12
C ASN A 69 -8.46 0.89 -21.42
N ARG A 70 -9.55 0.29 -21.91
CA ARG A 70 -10.16 -0.89 -21.27
C ARG A 70 -9.28 -2.13 -21.42
N GLU A 71 -8.53 -2.24 -22.50
CA GLU A 71 -7.64 -3.35 -22.81
C GLU A 71 -6.53 -3.47 -21.76
N GLU A 72 -5.82 -2.38 -21.47
CA GLU A 72 -4.80 -2.30 -20.42
C GLU A 72 -5.39 -2.65 -19.03
N ALA A 73 -6.63 -2.24 -18.75
CA ALA A 73 -7.28 -2.50 -17.48
C ALA A 73 -7.66 -3.99 -17.34
N LEU A 74 -8.08 -4.63 -18.43
CA LEU A 74 -8.32 -6.07 -18.49
C LEU A 74 -7.01 -6.84 -18.34
N GLU A 75 -5.93 -6.42 -18.99
CA GLU A 75 -4.60 -7.02 -18.83
C GLU A 75 -4.12 -6.94 -17.37
N ALA A 76 -4.27 -5.78 -16.73
CA ALA A 76 -3.95 -5.60 -15.32
C ALA A 76 -4.83 -6.49 -14.41
N THR A 77 -6.12 -6.62 -14.74
CA THR A 77 -7.05 -7.52 -14.03
C THR A 77 -6.57 -8.97 -14.09
N GLN A 78 -6.25 -9.45 -15.30
CA GLN A 78 -5.75 -10.83 -15.49
C GLN A 78 -4.37 -11.04 -14.85
N TYR A 79 -3.54 -10.00 -14.80
CA TYR A 79 -2.25 -10.07 -14.11
C TYR A 79 -2.41 -10.22 -12.59
N ASN A 80 -3.37 -9.49 -11.99
CA ASN A 80 -3.73 -9.63 -10.58
C ASN A 80 -4.32 -11.02 -10.26
N VAL A 81 -5.16 -11.57 -11.14
CA VAL A 81 -5.67 -12.96 -11.04
C VAL A 81 -4.52 -13.97 -11.04
N ARG A 82 -3.62 -13.90 -12.03
CA ARG A 82 -2.43 -14.77 -12.09
C ARG A 82 -1.52 -14.64 -10.87
N THR A 83 -1.42 -13.44 -10.31
CA THR A 83 -0.64 -13.21 -9.08
C THR A 83 -1.26 -13.94 -7.89
N LEU A 84 -2.58 -13.91 -7.72
CA LEU A 84 -3.28 -14.67 -6.68
C LEU A 84 -3.10 -16.18 -6.85
N GLU A 85 -3.17 -16.67 -8.09
CA GLU A 85 -2.93 -18.09 -8.41
C GLU A 85 -1.49 -18.50 -8.07
N ALA A 86 -0.50 -17.67 -8.43
CA ALA A 86 0.90 -17.94 -8.11
C ALA A 86 1.17 -17.93 -6.60
N ILE A 87 0.56 -17.00 -5.85
CA ILE A 87 0.62 -16.98 -4.37
C ILE A 87 0.13 -18.32 -3.82
N HIS A 88 -1.03 -18.78 -4.29
CA HIS A 88 -1.62 -20.04 -3.86
C HIS A 88 -0.75 -21.26 -4.23
N GLN A 89 -0.32 -21.36 -5.50
CA GLN A 89 0.50 -22.46 -6.00
C GLN A 89 1.84 -22.58 -5.27
N ALA A 90 2.47 -21.45 -4.96
CA ALA A 90 3.74 -21.43 -4.23
C ALA A 90 3.57 -21.66 -2.71
N GLY A 91 2.34 -21.63 -2.18
CA GLY A 91 2.06 -21.78 -0.75
C GLY A 91 2.64 -20.65 0.12
N VAL A 92 2.88 -19.47 -0.47
CA VAL A 92 3.47 -18.33 0.23
C VAL A 92 2.40 -17.50 0.95
N LYS A 93 2.77 -16.88 2.07
CA LYS A 93 1.90 -16.01 2.87
C LYS A 93 1.94 -14.58 2.34
N SER A 94 1.09 -14.30 1.35
CA SER A 94 0.89 -12.95 0.82
C SER A 94 -0.56 -12.65 0.49
N ASN A 95 -0.96 -11.40 0.77
CA ASN A 95 -2.18 -10.81 0.22
C ASN A 95 -1.88 -10.14 -1.13
N LEU A 96 -2.90 -9.51 -1.72
CA LEU A 96 -2.78 -8.65 -2.90
C LEU A 96 -3.26 -7.22 -2.57
N SER A 97 -2.49 -6.20 -2.97
CA SER A 97 -2.93 -4.80 -3.02
C SER A 97 -3.20 -4.42 -4.48
N VAL A 98 -4.24 -3.64 -4.73
CA VAL A 98 -4.61 -3.15 -6.08
C VAL A 98 -5.00 -1.68 -6.04
N LYS A 99 -4.85 -0.98 -7.16
CA LYS A 99 -5.31 0.41 -7.36
C LYS A 99 -6.42 0.44 -8.39
N LEU A 100 -7.51 1.15 -8.09
CA LEU A 100 -8.70 1.11 -8.93
C LEU A 100 -8.49 1.84 -10.26
N THR A 101 -7.62 2.85 -10.33
CA THR A 101 -7.28 3.48 -11.62
C THR A 101 -6.58 2.52 -12.58
N GLN A 102 -5.80 1.57 -12.08
CA GLN A 102 -5.20 0.51 -12.90
C GLN A 102 -6.28 -0.44 -13.47
N LEU A 103 -7.43 -0.52 -12.81
CA LEU A 103 -8.54 -1.42 -13.15
C LEU A 103 -9.70 -0.71 -13.85
N GLY A 104 -9.50 0.56 -14.24
CA GLY A 104 -10.44 1.32 -15.06
C GLY A 104 -11.42 2.22 -14.29
N LEU A 105 -11.13 2.59 -13.03
CA LEU A 105 -11.99 3.51 -12.26
C LEU A 105 -12.26 4.83 -13.00
N ASP A 106 -11.21 5.41 -13.59
CA ASP A 106 -11.29 6.67 -14.34
C ASP A 106 -11.90 6.49 -15.74
N ILE A 107 -12.18 5.25 -16.17
CA ILE A 107 -12.81 4.93 -17.45
C ILE A 107 -14.32 4.76 -17.26
N ASP A 108 -14.71 3.84 -16.37
CA ASP A 108 -16.11 3.51 -16.11
C ASP A 108 -16.22 2.72 -14.80
N PHE A 109 -17.08 3.20 -13.90
CA PHE A 109 -17.26 2.63 -12.56
C PHE A 109 -17.74 1.17 -12.63
N ALA A 110 -18.73 0.88 -13.48
CA ALA A 110 -19.29 -0.47 -13.60
C ALA A 110 -18.26 -1.46 -14.13
N PHE A 111 -17.49 -1.06 -15.15
CA PHE A 111 -16.38 -1.84 -15.66
C PHE A 111 -15.30 -2.12 -14.60
N CYS A 112 -14.90 -1.12 -13.81
CA CYS A 112 -13.94 -1.30 -12.72
C CYS A 112 -14.47 -2.28 -11.65
N LEU A 113 -15.77 -2.19 -11.33
CA LEU A 113 -16.42 -3.10 -10.39
C LEU A 113 -16.40 -4.55 -10.89
N GLU A 114 -16.66 -4.80 -12.17
CA GLU A 114 -16.58 -6.15 -12.77
C GLU A 114 -15.14 -6.70 -12.76
N ASN A 115 -14.15 -5.87 -13.06
CA ASN A 115 -12.74 -6.25 -12.94
C ASN A 115 -12.38 -6.64 -11.50
N MET A 116 -12.83 -5.84 -10.53
CA MET A 116 -12.63 -6.14 -9.12
C MET A 116 -13.36 -7.41 -8.65
N ARG A 117 -14.56 -7.69 -9.15
CA ARG A 117 -15.28 -8.95 -8.86
C ARG A 117 -14.49 -10.18 -9.28
N GLN A 118 -13.82 -10.15 -10.44
CA GLN A 118 -12.94 -11.23 -10.89
C GLN A 118 -11.76 -11.44 -9.92
N ILE A 119 -11.10 -10.35 -9.51
CA ILE A 119 -9.94 -10.41 -8.61
C ILE A 119 -10.34 -10.92 -7.22
N VAL A 120 -11.36 -10.31 -6.60
CA VAL A 120 -11.80 -10.66 -5.23
C VAL A 120 -12.44 -12.05 -5.19
N GLY A 121 -13.15 -12.44 -6.25
CA GLY A 121 -13.67 -13.80 -6.42
C GLY A 121 -12.55 -14.85 -6.49
N THR A 122 -11.49 -14.56 -7.24
CA THR A 122 -10.28 -15.41 -7.28
C THR A 122 -9.61 -15.50 -5.92
N ALA A 123 -9.46 -14.36 -5.22
CA ALA A 123 -8.89 -14.35 -3.88
C ALA A 123 -9.72 -15.20 -2.91
N LYS A 124 -11.06 -15.11 -2.98
CA LYS A 124 -11.97 -15.88 -2.13
C LYS A 124 -11.82 -17.39 -2.38
N LYS A 125 -11.69 -17.82 -3.63
CA LYS A 125 -11.43 -19.23 -4.01
C LYS A 125 -10.20 -19.80 -3.30
N TYR A 126 -9.16 -19.00 -3.11
CA TYR A 126 -7.90 -19.42 -2.47
C TYR A 126 -7.77 -18.97 -1.00
N ASN A 127 -8.87 -18.57 -0.35
CA ASN A 127 -8.89 -18.04 1.01
C ASN A 127 -7.87 -16.90 1.24
N ASN A 128 -7.76 -16.00 0.26
CA ASN A 128 -6.85 -14.87 0.26
C ASN A 128 -7.64 -13.54 0.35
N PHE A 129 -6.94 -12.47 0.69
CA PHE A 129 -7.49 -11.14 0.93
C PHE A 129 -6.96 -10.12 -0.08
N VAL A 130 -7.84 -9.22 -0.51
CA VAL A 130 -7.51 -8.11 -1.42
C VAL A 130 -7.65 -6.77 -0.69
N ARG A 131 -6.60 -5.95 -0.74
CA ARG A 131 -6.61 -4.56 -0.27
C ARG A 131 -6.77 -3.63 -1.46
N ILE A 132 -7.81 -2.80 -1.44
CA ILE A 132 -7.94 -1.67 -2.37
C ILE A 132 -7.13 -0.51 -1.79
N ASP A 133 -6.04 -0.14 -2.46
CA ASP A 133 -5.24 1.01 -2.09
C ASP A 133 -5.99 2.31 -2.35
N MET A 134 -5.85 3.26 -1.43
CA MET A 134 -6.45 4.59 -1.57
C MET A 134 -5.50 5.50 -2.34
N GLU A 135 -6.03 6.06 -3.43
CA GLU A 135 -5.32 6.98 -4.31
C GLU A 135 -5.47 8.43 -3.81
N ASP A 136 -5.47 9.44 -4.69
CA ASP A 136 -5.69 10.84 -4.28
C ASP A 136 -7.14 11.13 -3.88
N SER A 137 -7.34 12.29 -3.25
CA SER A 137 -8.61 12.70 -2.65
C SER A 137 -9.80 12.69 -3.62
N ALA A 138 -9.56 12.94 -4.91
CA ALA A 138 -10.60 12.95 -5.95
C ALA A 138 -11.23 11.56 -6.15
N ARG A 139 -10.52 10.48 -5.80
CA ARG A 139 -10.97 9.09 -5.99
C ARG A 139 -11.44 8.43 -4.71
N CYS A 140 -11.34 9.11 -3.56
CA CYS A 140 -11.74 8.54 -2.27
C CYS A 140 -13.19 8.06 -2.28
N GLN A 141 -14.14 8.90 -2.69
CA GLN A 141 -15.56 8.54 -2.63
C GLN A 141 -15.88 7.34 -3.53
N ALA A 142 -15.45 7.39 -4.79
CA ALA A 142 -15.67 6.29 -5.74
C ALA A 142 -15.02 4.96 -5.25
N THR A 143 -13.89 5.04 -4.55
CA THR A 143 -13.25 3.87 -3.93
C THR A 143 -14.09 3.28 -2.81
N LEU A 144 -14.67 4.12 -1.94
CA LEU A 144 -15.54 3.67 -0.85
C LEU A 144 -16.87 3.10 -1.37
N ASP A 145 -17.44 3.73 -2.40
CA ASP A 145 -18.67 3.25 -3.05
C ASP A 145 -18.45 1.88 -3.69
N LEU A 146 -17.32 1.70 -4.40
CA LEU A 146 -16.95 0.42 -5.02
C LEU A 146 -16.70 -0.67 -3.95
N LEU A 147 -16.04 -0.32 -2.85
CA LEU A 147 -15.88 -1.24 -1.71
C LEU A 147 -17.23 -1.65 -1.12
N CYS A 148 -18.16 -0.72 -0.96
CA CYS A 148 -19.51 -0.99 -0.47
C CYS A 148 -20.23 -2.01 -1.37
N GLU A 149 -20.17 -1.82 -2.69
CA GLU A 149 -20.74 -2.76 -3.66
C GLU A 149 -20.12 -4.16 -3.59
N LEU A 150 -18.79 -4.26 -3.48
CA LEU A 150 -18.10 -5.55 -3.33
C LEU A 150 -18.49 -6.25 -2.02
N ARG A 151 -18.58 -5.50 -0.92
CA ARG A 151 -18.87 -6.06 0.42
C ARG A 151 -20.28 -6.61 0.59
N LYS A 152 -21.19 -6.34 -0.34
CA LYS A 152 -22.48 -7.05 -0.41
C LYS A 152 -22.30 -8.56 -0.64
N THR A 153 -21.18 -8.99 -1.23
CA THR A 153 -20.91 -10.40 -1.59
C THR A 153 -19.60 -10.95 -1.00
N TYR A 154 -18.60 -10.09 -0.82
CA TYR A 154 -17.24 -10.48 -0.43
C TYR A 154 -16.83 -9.88 0.91
N ASP A 155 -16.42 -10.72 1.85
CA ASP A 155 -15.87 -10.37 3.16
C ASP A 155 -14.34 -10.27 3.16
N ASN A 156 -13.68 -10.86 2.15
CA ASN A 156 -12.23 -10.91 1.97
C ASN A 156 -11.65 -9.68 1.23
N VAL A 157 -12.30 -8.52 1.36
CA VAL A 157 -11.85 -7.25 0.78
C VAL A 157 -11.97 -6.10 1.78
N GLY A 158 -10.99 -5.21 1.76
CA GLY A 158 -10.97 -3.97 2.53
C GLY A 158 -10.19 -2.87 1.82
N THR A 159 -10.12 -1.68 2.41
CA THR A 159 -9.49 -0.51 1.78
C THR A 159 -8.47 0.18 2.69
N VAL A 160 -7.96 1.34 2.26
CA VAL A 160 -7.01 2.18 2.96
C VAL A 160 -7.68 3.50 3.36
N ILE A 161 -7.39 4.04 4.55
CA ILE A 161 -7.79 5.40 4.96
C ILE A 161 -6.55 6.23 5.28
N GLN A 162 -6.55 7.49 4.84
CA GLN A 162 -5.40 8.40 4.89
C GLN A 162 -5.61 9.49 5.95
N ALA A 163 -4.79 9.50 6.99
CA ALA A 163 -4.92 10.38 8.15
C ALA A 163 -4.76 11.88 7.85
N TYR A 164 -4.10 12.25 6.76
CA TYR A 164 -3.97 13.65 6.38
C TYR A 164 -5.29 14.27 5.89
N LEU A 165 -6.34 13.51 5.57
CA LEU A 165 -7.61 14.06 5.08
C LEU A 165 -8.54 14.39 6.24
N TYR A 166 -9.25 15.51 6.14
CA TYR A 166 -10.25 15.89 7.15
C TYR A 166 -11.38 14.87 7.29
N ARG A 167 -11.72 14.16 6.21
CA ARG A 167 -12.77 13.12 6.20
C ARG A 167 -12.40 11.81 6.91
N ALA A 168 -11.12 11.58 7.19
CA ALA A 168 -10.60 10.27 7.59
C ALA A 168 -11.24 9.71 8.87
N GLU A 169 -11.53 10.57 9.86
CA GLU A 169 -12.14 10.13 11.12
C GLU A 169 -13.57 9.62 10.89
N GLN A 170 -14.35 10.31 10.06
CA GLN A 170 -15.72 9.91 9.74
C GLN A 170 -15.72 8.63 8.91
N ASP A 171 -14.88 8.53 7.87
CA ASP A 171 -14.78 7.31 7.04
C ASP A 171 -14.42 6.08 7.89
N VAL A 172 -13.53 6.22 8.87
CA VAL A 172 -13.15 5.12 9.79
C VAL A 172 -14.31 4.68 10.68
N LYS A 173 -15.17 5.61 11.12
CA LYS A 173 -16.39 5.28 11.90
C LYS A 173 -17.41 4.55 11.03
N ASP A 174 -17.63 5.04 9.81
CA ASP A 174 -18.60 4.49 8.87
C ASP A 174 -18.19 3.09 8.38
N LEU A 175 -16.89 2.82 8.33
CA LEU A 175 -16.32 1.53 7.92
C LEU A 175 -16.02 0.58 9.09
N LYS A 176 -16.68 0.76 10.24
CA LYS A 176 -16.60 -0.22 11.35
C LYS A 176 -16.92 -1.64 10.85
N GLY A 177 -16.10 -2.61 11.23
CA GLY A 177 -16.20 -4.02 10.85
C GLY A 177 -15.55 -4.35 9.50
N VAL A 178 -15.05 -3.34 8.79
CA VAL A 178 -14.24 -3.52 7.58
C VAL A 178 -12.78 -3.63 7.99
N SER A 179 -12.03 -4.57 7.40
CA SER A 179 -10.58 -4.57 7.56
C SER A 179 -10.04 -3.29 6.90
N LEU A 180 -9.31 -2.44 7.63
CA LEU A 180 -8.74 -1.19 7.09
C LEU A 180 -7.23 -1.17 7.25
N ARG A 181 -6.53 -0.65 6.23
CA ARG A 181 -5.15 -0.19 6.37
C ARG A 181 -5.16 1.31 6.62
N LEU A 182 -4.56 1.75 7.71
CA LEU A 182 -4.46 3.17 8.04
C LEU A 182 -3.06 3.65 7.66
N VAL A 183 -2.97 4.79 6.99
CA VAL A 183 -1.73 5.43 6.54
C VAL A 183 -1.76 6.93 6.84
N LYS A 184 -0.61 7.60 6.80
CA LYS A 184 -0.57 9.08 6.87
C LYS A 184 -1.15 9.74 5.61
N GLY A 185 -0.84 9.20 4.43
CA GLY A 185 -1.16 9.79 3.12
C GLY A 185 0.11 9.99 2.29
N ALA A 186 0.02 9.79 0.98
CA ALA A 186 1.18 9.77 0.07
C ALA A 186 1.09 10.78 -1.09
N TYR A 187 -0.08 11.38 -1.30
CA TYR A 187 -0.31 12.33 -2.38
C TYR A 187 -0.08 13.77 -1.93
N LYS A 188 0.02 14.69 -2.89
CA LYS A 188 0.05 16.12 -2.60
C LYS A 188 -1.37 16.65 -2.71
N GLU A 189 -1.99 16.86 -1.55
CA GLU A 189 -3.37 17.33 -1.43
C GLU A 189 -3.42 18.80 -1.02
N PRO A 190 -4.40 19.56 -1.50
CA PRO A 190 -4.52 20.97 -1.20
C PRO A 190 -5.11 21.19 0.22
N PRO A 191 -4.86 22.34 0.87
CA PRO A 191 -5.23 22.59 2.26
C PRO A 191 -6.74 22.55 2.54
N GLU A 192 -7.57 22.67 1.50
CA GLU A 192 -9.03 22.59 1.57
C GLU A 192 -9.53 21.19 1.94
N VAL A 193 -8.74 20.15 1.67
CA VAL A 193 -9.13 18.76 1.94
C VAL A 193 -8.21 18.03 2.91
N ALA A 194 -7.01 18.57 3.17
CA ALA A 194 -5.98 17.88 3.95
C ALA A 194 -5.20 18.78 4.92
N TYR A 195 -4.88 18.23 6.10
CA TYR A 195 -3.90 18.78 7.03
C TYR A 195 -2.54 18.93 6.33
N GLN A 196 -1.92 20.09 6.50
CA GLN A 196 -0.60 20.38 5.90
C GLN A 196 0.54 20.16 6.91
N GLU A 197 0.26 20.36 8.21
CA GLU A 197 1.25 20.24 9.26
C GLU A 197 1.41 18.79 9.73
N LYS A 198 2.66 18.33 9.79
CA LYS A 198 3.01 16.97 10.22
C LYS A 198 2.42 16.60 11.58
N VAL A 199 2.40 17.55 12.52
CA VAL A 199 1.87 17.31 13.88
C VAL A 199 0.39 16.96 13.83
N GLN A 200 -0.40 17.73 13.07
CA GLN A 200 -1.84 17.48 12.90
C GLN A 200 -2.10 16.14 12.20
N ILE A 201 -1.29 15.79 11.19
CA ILE A 201 -1.37 14.49 10.51
C ILE A 201 -1.09 13.35 11.49
N ASP A 202 -0.05 13.46 12.32
CA ASP A 202 0.31 12.43 13.29
C ASP A 202 -0.72 12.28 14.41
N GLU A 203 -1.31 13.38 14.86
CA GLU A 203 -2.41 13.41 15.84
C GLU A 203 -3.67 12.76 15.27
N ASN A 204 -4.08 13.12 14.05
CA ASN A 204 -5.22 12.50 13.42
C ASN A 204 -4.95 11.01 13.11
N TYR A 205 -3.71 10.66 12.77
CA TYR A 205 -3.35 9.26 12.53
C TYR A 205 -3.52 8.40 13.78
N MET A 206 -3.08 8.89 14.95
CA MET A 206 -3.35 8.22 16.21
C MET A 206 -4.85 8.18 16.54
N THR A 207 -5.60 9.24 16.22
CA THR A 207 -7.04 9.30 16.43
C THR A 207 -7.76 8.19 15.65
N ILE A 208 -7.52 8.10 14.34
CA ILE A 208 -8.16 7.06 13.51
C ILE A 208 -7.72 5.64 13.88
N ILE A 209 -6.46 5.44 14.27
CA ILE A 209 -5.98 4.12 14.76
C ILE A 209 -6.76 3.70 16.01
N LYS A 210 -6.85 4.59 17.01
CA LYS A 210 -7.57 4.29 18.26
C LYS A 210 -9.04 4.01 18.00
N THR A 211 -9.70 4.86 17.21
CA THR A 211 -11.11 4.70 16.84
C THR A 211 -11.37 3.35 16.19
N HIS A 212 -10.55 2.96 15.22
CA HIS A 212 -10.76 1.69 14.51
C HIS A 212 -10.46 0.47 15.39
N LEU A 213 -9.40 0.51 16.19
CA LEU A 213 -9.08 -0.57 17.14
C LEU A 213 -10.15 -0.77 18.20
N LEU A 214 -10.66 0.31 18.81
CA LEU A 214 -11.72 0.25 19.82
C LEU A 214 -13.06 -0.25 19.24
N SER A 215 -13.23 -0.15 17.92
CA SER A 215 -14.43 -0.67 17.25
C SER A 215 -14.46 -2.21 17.15
N GLY A 216 -13.36 -2.90 17.48
CA GLY A 216 -13.19 -4.34 17.34
C GLY A 216 -12.75 -4.79 15.93
N SER A 217 -12.55 -3.84 15.02
CA SER A 217 -12.22 -4.11 13.62
C SER A 217 -10.76 -4.48 13.42
N TYR A 218 -10.49 -5.32 12.41
CA TYR A 218 -9.12 -5.66 12.04
C TYR A 218 -8.38 -4.45 11.47
N THR A 219 -7.27 -4.06 12.10
CA THR A 219 -6.57 -2.81 11.79
C THR A 219 -5.14 -3.05 11.31
N ALA A 220 -4.85 -2.72 10.06
CA ALA A 220 -3.49 -2.72 9.54
C ALA A 220 -2.86 -1.32 9.69
N ILE A 221 -1.83 -1.20 10.52
CA ILE A 221 -1.19 0.07 10.87
C ILE A 221 0.07 0.21 10.02
N ALA A 222 -0.03 0.95 8.91
CA ALA A 222 1.04 1.05 7.92
C ALA A 222 1.89 2.30 8.17
N THR A 223 3.02 2.12 8.85
CA THR A 223 3.95 3.21 9.20
C THR A 223 5.36 2.70 9.47
N HIS A 224 6.36 3.53 9.16
CA HIS A 224 7.77 3.33 9.54
C HIS A 224 8.19 4.22 10.73
N ASP A 225 7.22 4.87 11.37
CA ASP A 225 7.42 5.80 12.47
C ASP A 225 7.41 5.06 13.82
N HIS A 226 8.59 4.87 14.39
CA HIS A 226 8.78 4.16 15.65
C HIS A 226 8.04 4.80 16.82
N HIS A 227 7.86 6.12 16.84
CA HIS A 227 7.10 6.77 17.92
C HIS A 227 5.61 6.42 17.84
N ILE A 228 5.05 6.35 16.63
CA ILE A 228 3.65 5.90 16.43
C ILE A 228 3.52 4.44 16.82
N ILE A 229 4.46 3.59 16.41
CA ILE A 229 4.44 2.14 16.73
C ILE A 229 4.44 1.92 18.24
N GLU A 230 5.32 2.58 18.99
CA GLU A 230 5.36 2.44 20.45
C GLU A 230 4.08 2.97 21.12
N LYS A 231 3.53 4.09 20.64
CA LYS A 231 2.22 4.59 21.13
C LYS A 231 1.09 3.60 20.89
N VAL A 232 1.08 2.91 19.75
CA VAL A 232 0.10 1.86 19.44
C VAL A 232 0.29 0.65 20.35
N LYS A 233 1.53 0.17 20.54
CA LYS A 233 1.85 -0.93 21.45
C LYS A 233 1.39 -0.63 22.88
N GLN A 234 1.64 0.59 23.36
CA GLN A 234 1.17 1.03 24.66
C GLN A 234 -0.37 1.05 24.73
N PHE A 235 -1.02 1.71 23.78
CA PHE A 235 -2.47 1.83 23.74
C PHE A 235 -3.18 0.46 23.71
N THR A 236 -2.71 -0.45 22.85
CA THR A 236 -3.28 -1.80 22.72
C THR A 236 -3.11 -2.62 23.99
N LYS A 237 -1.96 -2.50 24.67
CA LYS A 237 -1.74 -3.13 25.98
C LYS A 237 -2.69 -2.57 27.05
N GLU A 238 -2.84 -1.24 27.13
CA GLU A 238 -3.71 -0.57 28.10
C GLU A 238 -5.19 -0.96 27.94
N HIS A 239 -5.64 -1.18 26.71
CA HIS A 239 -7.04 -1.51 26.39
C HIS A 239 -7.28 -3.02 26.20
N GLY A 240 -6.28 -3.86 26.45
CA GLY A 240 -6.41 -5.32 26.29
C GLY A 240 -6.73 -5.77 24.87
N ILE A 241 -6.29 -5.02 23.85
CA ILE A 241 -6.54 -5.35 22.44
C ILE A 241 -5.61 -6.49 22.02
N PRO A 242 -6.13 -7.63 21.54
CA PRO A 242 -5.31 -8.78 21.17
C PRO A 242 -4.46 -8.50 19.92
N LYS A 243 -3.27 -9.09 19.85
CA LYS A 243 -2.33 -8.90 18.74
C LYS A 243 -2.87 -9.42 17.41
N GLU A 244 -3.84 -10.33 17.44
CA GLU A 244 -4.51 -10.91 16.28
C GLU A 244 -5.50 -9.92 15.63
N GLN A 245 -5.95 -8.90 16.37
CA GLN A 245 -6.86 -7.88 15.86
C GLN A 245 -6.15 -6.82 14.99
N PHE A 246 -4.82 -6.77 15.01
CA PHE A 246 -4.09 -5.77 14.24
C PHE A 246 -2.76 -6.28 13.72
N GLU A 247 -2.21 -5.55 12.75
CA GLU A 247 -0.89 -5.83 12.22
C GLU A 247 -0.13 -4.52 11.97
N PHE A 248 1.19 -4.58 11.97
CA PHE A 248 2.01 -3.51 11.46
C PHE A 248 2.34 -3.78 10.00
N GLN A 249 2.40 -2.72 9.19
CA GLN A 249 2.84 -2.82 7.82
C GLN A 249 3.94 -1.84 7.47
N MET A 250 4.91 -2.30 6.68
CA MET A 250 6.00 -1.48 6.17
C MET A 250 6.29 -1.84 4.71
N LEU A 251 6.79 -0.87 3.99
CA LEU A 251 7.30 -1.07 2.64
C LEU A 251 8.56 -1.95 2.64
N TYR A 252 8.67 -2.79 1.61
CA TYR A 252 9.87 -3.58 1.31
C TYR A 252 11.10 -2.67 1.18
N GLY A 253 12.23 -3.10 1.77
CA GLY A 253 13.49 -2.38 1.75
C GLY A 253 13.69 -1.34 2.86
N PHE A 254 12.69 -1.09 3.71
CA PHE A 254 12.76 -0.03 4.73
C PHE A 254 12.66 -0.56 6.15
N ARG A 255 13.57 -0.14 7.04
CA ARG A 255 13.56 -0.48 8.48
C ARG A 255 13.52 -1.99 8.73
N THR A 256 14.28 -2.78 7.96
CA THR A 256 14.31 -4.25 8.02
C THR A 256 14.50 -4.79 9.44
N ASP A 257 15.37 -4.17 10.23
CA ASP A 257 15.64 -4.60 11.60
C ASP A 257 14.40 -4.47 12.49
N MET A 258 13.64 -3.39 12.33
CA MET A 258 12.38 -3.15 13.04
C MET A 258 11.28 -4.10 12.60
N GLN A 259 11.21 -4.44 11.30
CA GLN A 259 10.27 -5.44 10.79
C GLN A 259 10.50 -6.79 11.47
N LEU A 260 11.75 -7.25 11.53
CA LEU A 260 12.13 -8.49 12.18
C LEU A 260 11.90 -8.44 13.70
N GLN A 261 12.17 -7.29 14.33
CA GLN A 261 11.91 -7.09 15.75
C GLN A 261 10.41 -7.22 16.07
N LEU A 262 9.54 -6.54 15.32
CA LEU A 262 8.09 -6.61 15.55
C LEU A 262 7.54 -8.02 15.37
N ALA A 263 8.04 -8.76 14.38
CA ALA A 263 7.69 -10.17 14.19
C ALA A 263 8.14 -11.03 15.38
N LYS A 264 9.36 -10.84 15.89
CA LYS A 264 9.87 -11.54 17.09
C LYS A 264 9.10 -11.19 18.36
N GLU A 265 8.57 -9.96 18.45
CA GLU A 265 7.66 -9.54 19.53
C GLU A 265 6.26 -10.19 19.41
N GLY A 266 6.00 -10.97 18.35
CA GLY A 266 4.75 -11.70 18.14
C GLY A 266 3.66 -10.88 17.46
N TYR A 267 3.97 -9.71 16.89
CA TYR A 267 3.03 -8.99 16.05
C TYR A 267 3.03 -9.55 14.63
N THR A 268 1.87 -9.55 13.98
CA THR A 268 1.83 -9.74 12.52
C THR A 268 2.53 -8.54 11.87
N MET A 269 3.62 -8.80 11.15
CA MET A 269 4.39 -7.80 10.43
C MET A 269 4.28 -8.08 8.92
N ARG A 270 3.53 -7.23 8.21
CA ARG A 270 3.31 -7.36 6.77
C ARG A 270 4.20 -6.43 5.97
N ILE A 271 4.89 -7.00 4.99
CA ILE A 271 5.71 -6.25 4.05
C ILE A 271 4.90 -5.94 2.78
N TYR A 272 4.83 -4.68 2.41
CA TYR A 272 4.28 -4.25 1.12
C TYR A 272 5.38 -4.39 0.07
N VAL A 273 5.18 -5.33 -0.84
CA VAL A 273 6.18 -5.79 -1.81
C VAL A 273 5.72 -5.40 -3.23
N PRO A 274 6.17 -4.25 -3.74
CA PRO A 274 5.88 -3.85 -5.11
C PRO A 274 6.74 -4.65 -6.09
N PHE A 275 6.19 -4.93 -7.27
CA PHE A 275 6.88 -5.62 -8.35
C PHE A 275 6.32 -5.24 -9.72
N GLY A 276 7.07 -5.47 -10.79
CA GLY A 276 6.66 -5.13 -12.16
C GLY A 276 7.49 -4.01 -12.77
N ASN A 277 7.18 -3.73 -14.04
CA ASN A 277 8.00 -2.84 -14.88
C ASN A 277 7.76 -1.34 -14.64
N ASP A 278 6.63 -0.97 -14.01
CA ASP A 278 6.26 0.43 -13.73
C ASP A 278 6.79 0.97 -12.40
N TRP A 279 8.04 0.65 -12.10
CA TRP A 279 8.64 0.95 -10.81
C TRP A 279 9.00 2.43 -10.59
N PHE A 280 9.18 3.21 -11.66
CA PHE A 280 9.79 4.54 -11.57
C PHE A 280 8.94 5.55 -10.78
N GLY A 281 7.65 5.69 -11.11
CA GLY A 281 6.74 6.59 -10.39
C GLY A 281 6.64 6.23 -8.90
N TYR A 282 6.53 4.93 -8.61
CA TYR A 282 6.57 4.41 -7.24
C TYR A 282 7.89 4.79 -6.54
N PHE A 283 9.02 4.52 -7.16
CA PHE A 283 10.35 4.82 -6.62
C PHE A 283 10.54 6.30 -6.32
N MET A 284 10.12 7.18 -7.23
CA MET A 284 10.23 8.63 -7.05
C MET A 284 9.41 9.14 -5.88
N ARG A 285 8.21 8.60 -5.64
CA ARG A 285 7.43 8.94 -4.44
C ARG A 285 8.13 8.50 -3.15
N ARG A 286 8.78 7.33 -3.15
CA ARG A 286 9.58 6.85 -2.00
C ARG A 286 10.79 7.73 -1.72
N LEU A 287 11.43 8.29 -2.76
CA LEU A 287 12.51 9.28 -2.60
C LEU A 287 11.99 10.60 -2.03
N ALA A 288 10.82 11.07 -2.49
CA ALA A 288 10.20 12.31 -2.03
C ALA A 288 9.83 12.28 -0.54
N GLU A 289 9.44 11.12 -0.02
CA GLU A 289 8.96 10.95 1.35
C GLU A 289 10.05 11.07 2.42
N ARG A 290 11.33 10.78 2.09
CA ARG A 290 12.45 10.99 3.01
C ARG A 290 13.71 11.42 2.26
N PRO A 291 14.23 12.64 2.48
CA PRO A 291 15.51 13.09 1.90
C PRO A 291 16.70 12.16 2.22
N GLN A 292 16.66 11.46 3.36
CA GLN A 292 17.65 10.42 3.71
C GLN A 292 17.66 9.23 2.73
N ASN A 293 16.53 8.93 2.07
CA ASN A 293 16.44 7.91 1.02
C ASN A 293 17.23 8.34 -0.23
N VAL A 294 17.40 9.65 -0.46
CA VAL A 294 18.21 10.18 -1.57
C VAL A 294 19.68 9.81 -1.37
N ALA A 295 20.21 9.88 -0.15
CA ALA A 295 21.59 9.45 0.14
C ALA A 295 21.79 7.94 -0.07
N PHE A 296 20.78 7.11 0.24
CA PHE A 296 20.81 5.67 -0.05
C PHE A 296 20.72 5.37 -1.56
N ALA A 297 19.87 6.08 -2.30
CA ALA A 297 19.80 5.97 -3.75
C ALA A 297 21.12 6.41 -4.41
N LEU A 298 21.70 7.53 -3.98
CA LEU A 298 23.00 8.05 -4.42
C LEU A 298 24.17 7.12 -4.13
N LYS A 299 24.14 6.34 -3.03
CA LYS A 299 25.14 5.28 -2.83
C LYS A 299 25.06 4.18 -3.90
N GLY A 300 23.87 3.87 -4.40
CA GLY A 300 23.68 3.00 -5.57
C GLY A 300 24.11 3.63 -6.90
N PHE A 301 24.27 4.96 -6.97
CA PHE A 301 24.81 5.67 -8.14
C PHE A 301 26.34 5.64 -8.23
N PHE A 302 27.05 5.45 -7.11
CA PHE A 302 28.53 5.45 -7.05
C PHE A 302 29.16 4.11 -6.65
N GLY A 303 28.36 3.10 -6.32
CA GLY A 303 28.84 1.73 -6.06
C GLY A 303 29.00 0.94 -7.36
N LYS A 304 30.23 0.79 -7.82
CA LYS A 304 30.66 -0.40 -8.57
C LYS A 304 30.91 -1.54 -7.60
#